data_AF-A0A9E2E9B6-F1
#
_entry.id   AF-A0A9E2E9B6-F1
#
_cell.length_a   1.000
_cell.length_b   1.000
_cell.length_c   1.000
_cell.angle_alpha   90.00
_cell.angle_beta   90.00
_cell.angle_gamma   90.00
#
_symmetry.space_group_name_H-M   'P 1'
#
loop_
_entity.id
_entity.type
_entity.pdbx_description
1 polymer ?
#
loop_
_entity_poly.entity_id
_entity_poly.type
_entity_poly.pdbx_seq_one_letter_code
_entity_poly.pdbx_strand_id
1 'polypeptide(L)'
;MKELAKRFDYLFRSTRGLALVAIAAVGIVTAIWGTLSGPMVEWGVRDITVKVLGMDLVQADREGRIIMLYHTIAMTVVAIEVYFMTEILPMKRHEQVIINATITIGYLTAIIFGLFFGYFGHNFAYHGLFLVGQSLVFFGGILLVAALWPWKKEYLLPEDSPYARTKNGVNIERAAFFVMAIATLVSATWGAVTGSFWANGHETFLGEDLIRIPHKTALQKAIIGHLHIMLTLIAVAITLIVGRWMDFKGKLHKWAMPIMIIGTITITFGALSIVWMEWAHSTIYVGSVFVMFSALLYVIFSWDKLIKEGTADIEKPNFFQKIKALTDDPFKFGSGWQMVFMNFTVSGVGIFMAIKLEEIFRVWPHREERITLTGHWHILSGIIATIILFYFMDLSGIKGKARKWAGWTIIIGSDLAFGAATVFSMKRLFVSDTAQQPLVNTTMLIMDFGLAAILVLLAIFLGWRLIDLFAKDGVWSDEFAAEKQANAKADLEAQKQKLAEIQATLDEVSK
;
A
#
# COMPACT_ATOMS: atom_id res chain seq x y z
N MET A 1 31.35 8.03 -17.39
CA MET A 1 30.78 6.65 -17.50
C MET A 1 30.73 5.90 -16.18
N LYS A 2 31.83 5.68 -15.44
CA LYS A 2 31.83 4.95 -14.15
C LYS A 2 30.83 5.49 -13.11
N GLU A 3 30.72 6.81 -12.99
CA GLU A 3 29.81 7.45 -12.03
C GLU A 3 28.33 7.36 -12.43
N LEU A 4 28.02 7.30 -13.73
CA LEU A 4 26.64 7.05 -14.20
C LEU A 4 26.24 5.58 -13.98
N ALA A 5 27.17 4.65 -14.18
CA ALA A 5 26.95 3.24 -13.90
C ALA A 5 26.64 2.99 -12.41
N LYS A 6 27.34 3.65 -11.48
CA LYS A 6 27.04 3.54 -10.04
C LYS A 6 25.62 3.99 -9.68
N ARG A 7 25.15 5.09 -10.29
CA ARG A 7 23.79 5.60 -10.08
C ARG A 7 22.75 4.64 -10.62
N PHE A 8 23.01 4.09 -11.80
CA PHE A 8 22.16 3.06 -12.38
C PHE A 8 22.12 1.80 -11.50
N ASP A 9 23.27 1.35 -10.99
CA ASP A 9 23.33 0.24 -10.05
C ASP A 9 22.55 0.53 -8.76
N TYR A 10 22.63 1.76 -8.22
CA TYR A 10 21.81 2.13 -7.07
C TYR A 10 20.31 2.06 -7.42
N LEU A 11 19.87 2.74 -8.47
CA LEU A 11 18.45 2.83 -8.85
C LEU A 11 17.82 1.48 -9.18
N PHE A 12 18.58 0.53 -9.74
CA PHE A 12 18.04 -0.73 -10.25
C PHE A 12 18.56 -1.99 -9.56
N ARG A 13 19.49 -1.90 -8.61
CA ARG A 13 20.06 -3.07 -7.91
C ARG A 13 20.14 -2.91 -6.40
N SER A 14 19.81 -1.71 -5.89
CA SER A 14 19.59 -1.46 -4.47
C SER A 14 18.08 -1.41 -4.19
N THR A 15 17.67 -1.97 -3.06
CA THR A 15 16.26 -2.08 -2.69
C THR A 15 15.63 -0.69 -2.47
N ARG A 16 16.40 0.24 -1.89
CA ARG A 16 15.99 1.63 -1.73
C ARG A 16 15.89 2.39 -3.05
N GLY A 17 16.84 2.16 -3.97
CA GLY A 17 16.77 2.72 -5.31
C GLY A 17 15.55 2.23 -6.08
N LEU A 18 15.23 0.93 -5.98
CA LEU A 18 14.03 0.36 -6.61
C LEU A 18 12.73 0.97 -6.07
N ALA A 19 12.64 1.15 -4.75
CA ALA A 19 11.51 1.84 -4.13
C ALA A 19 11.43 3.32 -4.56
N LEU A 20 12.57 4.02 -4.67
CA LEU A 20 12.61 5.39 -5.18
C LEU A 20 12.05 5.49 -6.60
N VAL A 21 12.46 4.59 -7.50
CA VAL A 21 11.99 4.57 -8.89
C VAL A 21 10.48 4.33 -8.94
N ALA A 22 9.96 3.38 -8.15
CA ALA A 22 8.54 3.07 -8.11
C ALA A 22 7.70 4.24 -7.53
N ILE A 23 8.16 4.87 -6.45
CA ILE A 23 7.50 6.07 -5.88
C ILE A 23 7.54 7.24 -6.87
N ALA A 24 8.67 7.44 -7.56
CA ALA A 24 8.76 8.47 -8.60
C ALA A 24 7.82 8.19 -9.76
N ALA A 25 7.69 6.93 -10.21
CA ALA A 25 6.76 6.54 -11.26
C ALA A 25 5.30 6.84 -10.87
N VAL A 26 4.87 6.44 -9.67
CA VAL A 26 3.51 6.76 -9.16
C VAL A 26 3.33 8.26 -9.00
N GLY A 27 4.35 8.99 -8.52
CA GLY A 27 4.32 10.45 -8.39
C GLY A 27 4.10 11.14 -9.73
N ILE A 28 4.82 10.72 -10.78
CA ILE A 28 4.67 11.24 -12.15
C ILE A 28 3.29 10.90 -12.70
N VAL A 29 2.82 9.66 -12.56
CA VAL A 29 1.49 9.26 -13.02
C VAL A 29 0.41 10.08 -12.30
N THR A 30 0.51 10.25 -10.99
CA THR A 30 -0.43 11.05 -10.21
C THR A 30 -0.42 12.52 -10.64
N ALA A 31 0.76 13.09 -10.90
CA ALA A 31 0.90 14.46 -11.34
C ALA A 31 0.28 14.69 -12.73
N ILE A 32 0.47 13.76 -13.68
CA ILE A 32 -0.05 13.88 -15.05
C ILE A 32 -1.53 13.51 -15.12
N TRP A 33 -1.92 12.30 -14.68
CA TRP A 33 -3.31 11.83 -14.77
C TRP A 33 -4.23 12.52 -13.76
N GLY A 34 -3.70 13.07 -12.67
CA GLY A 34 -4.45 13.94 -11.76
C GLY A 34 -5.00 15.19 -12.45
N THR A 35 -4.36 15.67 -13.53
CA THR A 35 -4.89 16.77 -14.35
C THR A 35 -6.13 16.40 -15.16
N LEU A 36 -6.46 15.11 -15.26
CA LEU A 36 -7.68 14.62 -15.92
C LEU A 36 -8.88 14.56 -14.96
N SER A 37 -8.68 14.87 -13.67
CA SER A 37 -9.72 14.85 -12.65
C SER A 37 -10.79 15.93 -12.87
N GLY A 38 -11.97 15.73 -12.28
CA GLY A 38 -13.11 16.66 -12.37
C GLY A 38 -12.77 18.13 -12.12
N PRO A 39 -12.14 18.48 -10.97
CA PRO A 39 -11.75 19.87 -10.68
C PRO A 39 -10.85 20.48 -11.76
N MET A 40 -9.94 19.69 -12.32
CA MET A 40 -9.01 20.13 -13.36
C MET A 40 -9.67 20.28 -14.73
N VAL A 41 -10.82 19.63 -14.96
CA VAL A 41 -11.67 19.88 -16.13
C VAL A 41 -12.28 21.27 -16.06
N GLU A 42 -12.82 21.66 -14.89
CA GLU A 42 -13.44 22.97 -14.69
C GLU A 42 -12.44 24.12 -14.91
N TRP A 43 -11.16 23.86 -14.65
CA TRP A 43 -10.08 24.83 -14.81
C TRP A 43 -9.45 24.80 -16.22
N GLY A 44 -9.94 23.94 -17.13
CA GLY A 44 -9.41 23.77 -18.48
C GLY A 44 -8.04 23.08 -18.57
N VAL A 45 -7.48 22.63 -17.44
CA VAL A 45 -6.16 21.97 -17.38
C VAL A 45 -6.19 20.64 -18.11
N ARG A 46 -7.29 19.88 -18.00
CA ARG A 46 -7.48 18.62 -18.72
C ARG A 46 -7.26 18.79 -20.21
N ASP A 47 -7.89 19.79 -20.83
CA ASP A 47 -7.86 19.99 -22.28
C ASP A 47 -6.44 20.31 -22.76
N ILE A 48 -5.69 21.08 -21.96
CA ILE A 48 -4.28 21.35 -22.20
C ILE A 48 -3.46 20.05 -22.16
N THR A 49 -3.61 19.26 -21.09
CA THR A 49 -2.87 17.99 -20.95
C THR A 49 -3.18 17.04 -22.10
N VAL A 50 -4.45 16.86 -22.42
CA VAL A 50 -4.90 15.97 -23.50
C VAL A 50 -4.29 16.38 -24.83
N LYS A 51 -4.31 17.69 -25.15
CA LYS A 51 -3.75 18.22 -26.39
C LYS A 51 -2.23 18.11 -26.46
N VAL A 52 -1.53 18.43 -25.37
CA VAL A 52 -0.05 18.42 -25.32
C VAL A 52 0.49 17.00 -25.43
N LEU A 53 -0.15 16.05 -24.76
CA LEU A 53 0.30 14.65 -24.76
C LEU A 53 -0.27 13.86 -25.96
N GLY A 54 -1.31 14.37 -26.63
CA GLY A 54 -1.97 13.65 -27.71
C GLY A 54 -2.78 12.45 -27.20
N MET A 55 -3.43 12.59 -26.04
CA MET A 55 -4.24 11.51 -25.45
C MET A 55 -5.53 11.30 -26.23
N ASP A 56 -5.95 10.04 -26.33
CA ASP A 56 -7.23 9.64 -26.91
C ASP A 56 -8.23 9.27 -25.80
N LEU A 57 -9.23 10.13 -25.60
CA LEU A 57 -10.20 10.02 -24.50
C LEU A 57 -11.65 9.83 -24.99
N VAL A 58 -11.89 8.76 -25.77
CA VAL A 58 -13.24 8.35 -26.16
C VAL A 58 -14.09 8.02 -24.94
N GLN A 59 -15.30 8.57 -24.82
CA GLN A 59 -16.13 8.37 -23.62
C GLN A 59 -16.52 6.89 -23.39
N ALA A 60 -16.74 6.12 -24.45
CA ALA A 60 -17.12 4.72 -24.37
C ALA A 60 -16.08 3.82 -23.68
N ASP A 61 -14.79 4.23 -23.68
CA ASP A 61 -13.71 3.43 -23.12
C ASP A 61 -13.31 3.88 -21.70
N ARG A 62 -14.08 4.79 -21.09
CA ARG A 62 -13.73 5.45 -19.83
C ARG A 62 -13.48 4.45 -18.70
N GLU A 63 -14.34 3.46 -18.54
CA GLU A 63 -14.27 2.45 -17.50
C GLU A 63 -13.01 1.61 -17.65
N GLY A 64 -12.71 1.18 -18.88
CA GLY A 64 -11.47 0.48 -19.23
C GLY A 64 -10.23 1.29 -18.88
N ARG A 65 -10.18 2.57 -19.28
CA ARG A 65 -9.04 3.46 -18.96
C ARG A 65 -8.79 3.61 -17.46
N ILE A 66 -9.85 3.73 -16.68
CA ILE A 66 -9.76 3.85 -15.22
C ILE A 66 -9.21 2.55 -14.62
N ILE A 67 -9.69 1.40 -15.07
CA ILE A 67 -9.21 0.09 -14.62
C ILE A 67 -7.73 -0.09 -14.97
N MET A 68 -7.29 0.29 -16.17
CA MET A 68 -5.89 0.25 -16.59
C MET A 68 -5.00 1.14 -15.70
N LEU A 69 -5.47 2.35 -15.38
CA LEU A 69 -4.77 3.27 -14.48
C LEU A 69 -4.67 2.69 -13.06
N TYR A 70 -5.77 2.17 -12.51
CA TYR A 70 -5.77 1.56 -11.18
C TYR A 70 -4.83 0.37 -11.08
N HIS A 71 -4.87 -0.55 -12.04
CA HIS A 71 -3.98 -1.71 -12.01
C HIS A 71 -2.52 -1.31 -12.18
N THR A 72 -2.24 -0.35 -13.04
CA THR A 72 -0.89 0.21 -13.22
C THR A 72 -0.33 0.78 -11.91
N ILE A 73 -1.11 1.61 -11.20
CA ILE A 73 -0.70 2.18 -9.91
C ILE A 73 -0.59 1.06 -8.87
N ALA A 74 -1.58 0.17 -8.79
CA ALA A 74 -1.60 -0.92 -7.83
C ALA A 74 -0.39 -1.86 -7.98
N MET A 75 -0.01 -2.24 -9.20
CA MET A 75 1.19 -3.06 -9.43
C MET A 75 2.45 -2.36 -8.93
N THR A 76 2.53 -1.04 -9.07
CA THR A 76 3.67 -0.26 -8.61
C THR A 76 3.70 -0.13 -7.08
N VAL A 77 2.54 0.05 -6.43
CA VAL A 77 2.43 0.08 -4.96
C VAL A 77 2.75 -1.28 -4.36
N VAL A 78 2.25 -2.37 -4.95
CA VAL A 78 2.61 -3.74 -4.55
C VAL A 78 4.13 -3.93 -4.68
N ALA A 79 4.76 -3.45 -5.76
CA ALA A 79 6.20 -3.52 -5.91
C ALA A 79 6.95 -2.80 -4.78
N ILE A 80 6.51 -1.59 -4.38
CA ILE A 80 7.08 -0.84 -3.25
C ILE A 80 7.04 -1.67 -1.97
N GLU A 81 5.88 -2.27 -1.65
CA GLU A 81 5.74 -3.10 -0.46
C GLU A 81 6.61 -4.36 -0.52
N VAL A 82 6.75 -4.98 -1.69
CA VAL A 82 7.68 -6.12 -1.86
C VAL A 82 9.13 -5.70 -1.66
N TYR A 83 9.55 -4.53 -2.13
CA TYR A 83 10.90 -4.02 -1.84
C TYR A 83 11.09 -3.82 -0.34
N PHE A 84 10.13 -3.23 0.36
CA PHE A 84 10.20 -3.08 1.81
C PHE A 84 10.26 -4.43 2.53
N MET A 85 9.42 -5.40 2.16
CA MET A 85 9.45 -6.75 2.73
C MET A 85 10.79 -7.42 2.51
N THR A 86 11.34 -7.34 1.30
CA THR A 86 12.62 -7.97 0.96
C THR A 86 13.82 -7.26 1.59
N GLU A 87 13.70 -5.98 1.97
CA GLU A 87 14.71 -5.27 2.77
C GLU A 87 14.66 -5.66 4.26
N ILE A 88 13.48 -5.73 4.86
CA ILE A 88 13.32 -5.85 6.33
C ILE A 88 13.23 -7.30 6.83
N LEU A 89 12.84 -8.25 5.98
CA LEU A 89 12.69 -9.66 6.35
C LEU A 89 13.94 -10.44 5.94
N PRO A 90 14.49 -11.29 6.83
CA PRO A 90 15.61 -12.16 6.47
C PRO A 90 15.26 -13.05 5.26
N MET A 91 16.10 -13.13 4.24
CA MET A 91 15.93 -14.10 3.16
C MET A 91 17.25 -14.31 2.45
N LYS A 92 17.35 -15.36 1.62
CA LYS A 92 18.58 -15.60 0.88
C LYS A 92 18.76 -14.50 -0.16
N ARG A 93 20.00 -14.03 -0.35
CA ARG A 93 20.28 -12.93 -1.29
C ARG A 93 19.82 -13.22 -2.71
N HIS A 94 19.99 -14.45 -3.18
CA HIS A 94 19.50 -14.84 -4.50
C HIS A 94 17.97 -14.80 -4.61
N GLU A 95 17.23 -15.15 -3.55
CA GLU A 95 15.77 -15.03 -3.50
C GLU A 95 15.38 -13.54 -3.63
N GLN A 96 15.97 -12.69 -2.79
CA GLN A 96 15.75 -11.23 -2.82
C GLN A 96 16.01 -10.63 -4.21
N VAL A 97 17.15 -10.95 -4.83
CA VAL A 97 17.53 -10.40 -6.15
C VAL A 97 16.54 -10.83 -7.23
N ILE A 98 16.16 -12.11 -7.28
CA ILE A 98 15.25 -12.63 -8.30
C ILE A 98 13.84 -12.05 -8.11
N ILE A 99 13.35 -11.98 -6.87
CA ILE A 99 12.04 -11.38 -6.55
C ILE A 99 12.03 -9.92 -7.00
N ASN A 100 13.02 -9.13 -6.57
CA ASN A 100 13.08 -7.70 -6.86
C ASN A 100 13.22 -7.44 -8.36
N ALA A 101 14.07 -8.19 -9.07
CA ALA A 101 14.21 -8.07 -10.52
C ALA A 101 12.90 -8.41 -11.26
N THR A 102 12.26 -9.51 -10.88
CA THR A 102 11.01 -9.98 -11.52
C THR A 102 9.89 -8.97 -11.32
N ILE A 103 9.70 -8.50 -10.08
CA ILE A 103 8.70 -7.48 -9.74
C ILE A 103 9.00 -6.17 -10.47
N THR A 104 10.27 -5.75 -10.53
CA THR A 104 10.69 -4.52 -11.23
C THR A 104 10.31 -4.54 -12.69
N ILE A 105 10.69 -5.61 -13.41
CA ILE A 105 10.37 -5.76 -14.82
C ILE A 105 8.85 -5.84 -15.01
N GLY A 106 8.16 -6.57 -14.14
CA GLY A 106 6.72 -6.74 -14.19
C GLY A 106 5.96 -5.42 -14.04
N TYR A 107 6.20 -4.67 -12.96
CA TYR A 107 5.46 -3.43 -12.72
C TYR A 107 5.80 -2.35 -13.76
N LEU A 108 7.07 -2.23 -14.18
CA LEU A 108 7.48 -1.28 -15.22
C LEU A 108 6.82 -1.59 -16.57
N THR A 109 6.71 -2.86 -16.92
CA THR A 109 5.99 -3.28 -18.13
C THR A 109 4.50 -2.95 -18.00
N ALA A 110 3.88 -3.25 -16.84
CA ALA A 110 2.48 -2.94 -16.61
C ALA A 110 2.20 -1.42 -16.66
N ILE A 111 2.99 -0.59 -15.98
CA ILE A 111 2.76 0.87 -15.95
C ILE A 111 2.94 1.53 -17.31
N ILE A 112 4.00 1.17 -18.05
CA ILE A 112 4.27 1.80 -19.35
C ILE A 112 3.19 1.39 -20.36
N PHE A 113 2.98 0.09 -20.54
CA PHE A 113 2.09 -0.39 -21.59
C PHE A 113 0.61 -0.30 -21.23
N GLY A 114 0.28 -0.33 -19.93
CA GLY A 114 -1.09 -0.10 -19.46
C GLY A 114 -1.55 1.33 -19.71
N LEU A 115 -0.68 2.33 -19.47
CA LEU A 115 -0.98 3.73 -19.75
C LEU A 115 -1.01 4.00 -21.26
N PHE A 116 -0.08 3.45 -22.03
CA PHE A 116 -0.12 3.57 -23.49
C PHE A 116 -1.36 2.95 -24.11
N PHE A 117 -1.74 1.75 -23.68
CA PHE A 117 -2.98 1.13 -24.15
C PHE A 117 -4.21 1.95 -23.79
N GLY A 118 -4.32 2.38 -22.52
CA GLY A 118 -5.50 3.09 -22.05
C GLY A 118 -5.64 4.50 -22.63
N TYR A 119 -4.55 5.24 -22.85
CA TYR A 119 -4.64 6.68 -23.11
C TYR A 119 -4.12 7.11 -24.49
N PHE A 120 -3.55 6.20 -25.31
CA PHE A 120 -2.87 6.55 -26.56
C PHE A 120 -3.21 5.59 -27.73
N GLY A 121 -4.51 5.31 -27.93
CA GLY A 121 -5.01 4.68 -29.16
C GLY A 121 -5.13 3.14 -29.15
N HIS A 122 -5.33 2.52 -27.98
CA HIS A 122 -5.74 1.12 -27.82
C HIS A 122 -4.98 0.08 -28.66
N ASN A 123 -3.66 0.24 -28.83
CA ASN A 123 -2.86 -0.78 -29.52
C ASN A 123 -2.80 -2.08 -28.68
N PHE A 124 -3.42 -3.14 -29.19
CA PHE A 124 -3.52 -4.43 -28.49
C PHE A 124 -2.18 -5.09 -28.17
N ALA A 125 -1.09 -4.75 -28.86
CA ALA A 125 0.25 -5.19 -28.46
C ALA A 125 0.64 -4.62 -27.09
N TYR A 126 0.28 -3.36 -26.80
CA TYR A 126 0.49 -2.75 -25.48
C TYR A 126 -0.38 -3.41 -24.41
N HIS A 127 -1.63 -3.76 -24.74
CA HIS A 127 -2.47 -4.54 -23.83
C HIS A 127 -1.83 -5.91 -23.51
N GLY A 128 -1.33 -6.62 -24.53
CA GLY A 128 -0.62 -7.88 -24.33
C GLY A 128 0.61 -7.74 -23.42
N LEU A 129 1.42 -6.69 -23.62
CA LEU A 129 2.57 -6.40 -22.76
C LEU A 129 2.16 -6.03 -21.33
N PHE A 130 1.07 -5.28 -21.15
CA PHE A 130 0.49 -5.01 -19.84
C PHE A 130 0.16 -6.30 -19.09
N LEU A 131 -0.49 -7.27 -19.75
CA LEU A 131 -0.81 -8.58 -19.17
C LEU A 131 0.44 -9.39 -18.83
N VAL A 132 1.49 -9.33 -19.68
CA VAL A 132 2.80 -9.92 -19.37
C VAL A 132 3.40 -9.28 -18.11
N GLY A 133 3.33 -7.95 -18.00
CA GLY A 133 3.79 -7.22 -16.81
C GLY A 133 3.06 -7.67 -15.54
N GLN A 134 1.74 -7.76 -15.57
CA GLN A 134 0.94 -8.28 -14.44
C GLN A 134 1.28 -9.73 -14.10
N SER A 135 1.50 -10.58 -15.11
CA SER A 135 1.88 -11.98 -14.91
C SER A 135 3.26 -12.12 -14.25
N LEU A 136 4.20 -11.25 -14.60
CA LEU A 136 5.50 -11.19 -13.93
C LEU A 136 5.37 -10.72 -12.48
N VAL A 137 4.53 -9.73 -12.19
CA VAL A 137 4.27 -9.30 -10.80
C VAL A 137 3.67 -10.45 -9.98
N PHE A 138 2.70 -11.16 -10.55
CA PHE A 138 2.10 -12.35 -9.93
C PHE A 138 3.15 -13.43 -9.66
N PHE A 139 4.01 -13.73 -10.65
CA PHE A 139 5.09 -14.70 -10.48
C PHE A 139 6.12 -14.26 -9.43
N GLY A 140 6.46 -12.97 -9.38
CA GLY A 140 7.27 -12.39 -8.31
C GLY A 140 6.65 -12.61 -6.92
N GLY A 141 5.32 -12.53 -6.82
CA GLY A 141 4.58 -12.89 -5.60
C GLY A 141 4.70 -14.37 -5.22
N ILE A 142 4.68 -15.29 -6.20
CA ILE A 142 4.94 -16.73 -5.93
C ILE A 142 6.33 -16.94 -5.36
N LEU A 143 7.34 -16.29 -5.95
CA LEU A 143 8.73 -16.35 -5.46
C LEU A 143 8.83 -15.77 -4.05
N LEU A 144 8.12 -14.68 -3.77
CA LEU A 144 8.06 -14.09 -2.44
C LEU A 144 7.44 -15.06 -1.42
N VAL A 145 6.33 -15.73 -1.74
CA VAL A 145 5.71 -16.75 -0.87
C VAL A 145 6.71 -17.87 -0.55
N ALA A 146 7.46 -18.34 -1.55
CA ALA A 146 8.50 -19.35 -1.35
C ALA A 146 9.65 -18.86 -0.45
N ALA A 147 10.09 -17.61 -0.60
CA ALA A 147 11.10 -16.99 0.27
C ALA A 147 10.58 -16.79 1.71
N LEU A 148 9.28 -16.45 1.84
CA LEU A 148 8.62 -16.19 3.12
C LEU A 148 8.26 -17.45 3.92
N TRP A 149 8.40 -18.65 3.35
CA TRP A 149 8.01 -19.91 3.98
C TRP A 149 8.41 -19.99 5.47
N PRO A 150 7.43 -19.98 6.42
CA PRO A 150 7.73 -19.75 7.83
C PRO A 150 8.32 -20.97 8.56
N TRP A 151 8.30 -22.15 7.93
CA TRP A 151 8.84 -23.39 8.52
C TRP A 151 10.31 -23.68 8.14
N LYS A 152 11.01 -22.76 7.46
CA LYS A 152 12.46 -22.91 7.21
C LYS A 152 13.23 -22.84 8.54
N LYS A 153 14.06 -23.85 8.82
CA LYS A 153 14.83 -23.97 10.08
C LYS A 153 15.68 -22.73 10.38
N GLU A 154 16.31 -22.17 9.36
CA GLU A 154 17.15 -20.96 9.41
C GLU A 154 16.39 -19.69 9.87
N TYR A 155 15.06 -19.67 9.85
CA TYR A 155 14.24 -18.53 10.27
C TYR A 155 13.42 -18.78 11.54
N LEU A 156 13.66 -19.91 12.22
CA LEU A 156 13.03 -20.19 13.50
C LEU A 156 13.62 -19.28 14.58
N LEU A 157 12.74 -18.76 15.43
CA LEU A 157 13.10 -17.91 16.56
C LEU A 157 13.48 -18.75 17.78
N PRO A 158 14.50 -18.31 18.54
CA PRO A 158 14.88 -18.95 19.80
C PRO A 158 13.78 -18.80 20.86
N GLU A 159 13.85 -19.60 21.93
CA GLU A 159 12.79 -19.68 22.94
C GLU A 159 12.55 -18.36 23.69
N ASP A 160 13.61 -17.59 23.91
CA ASP A 160 13.65 -16.31 24.61
C ASP A 160 13.27 -15.11 23.72
N SER A 161 12.94 -15.35 22.45
CA SER A 161 12.63 -14.28 21.50
C SER A 161 11.51 -13.36 22.01
N PRO A 162 11.68 -12.03 21.93
CA PRO A 162 10.62 -11.08 22.30
C PRO A 162 9.48 -11.06 21.27
N TYR A 163 9.68 -11.63 20.08
CA TYR A 163 8.68 -11.70 19.02
C TYR A 163 7.71 -12.87 19.19
N ALA A 164 6.64 -12.87 18.41
CA ALA A 164 5.63 -13.91 18.41
C ALA A 164 6.17 -15.18 17.76
N ARG A 165 6.14 -16.31 18.48
CA ARG A 165 6.59 -17.61 17.99
C ARG A 165 5.66 -18.74 18.42
N THR A 166 5.62 -19.82 17.64
CA THR A 166 5.08 -21.11 18.12
C THR A 166 6.05 -21.78 19.10
N LYS A 167 5.62 -22.87 19.75
CA LYS A 167 6.49 -23.72 20.58
C LYS A 167 7.74 -24.21 19.82
N ASN A 168 7.59 -24.53 18.53
CA ASN A 168 8.67 -25.06 17.69
C ASN A 168 9.54 -23.97 17.03
N GLY A 169 9.38 -22.69 17.39
CA GLY A 169 10.22 -21.61 16.85
C GLY A 169 9.67 -20.90 15.64
N VAL A 170 8.57 -21.36 15.05
CA VAL A 170 8.00 -20.68 13.86
C VAL A 170 7.66 -19.23 14.20
N ASN A 171 8.27 -18.29 13.48
CA ASN A 171 8.02 -16.86 13.60
C ASN A 171 6.62 -16.52 13.09
N ILE A 172 5.73 -16.07 13.97
CA ILE A 172 4.34 -15.76 13.62
C ILE A 172 4.24 -14.45 12.82
N GLU A 173 5.15 -13.48 13.02
CA GLU A 173 5.21 -12.27 12.19
C GLU A 173 5.50 -12.64 10.73
N ARG A 174 6.50 -13.50 10.51
CA ARG A 174 6.79 -14.06 9.18
C ARG A 174 5.59 -14.83 8.62
N ALA A 175 4.90 -15.61 9.44
CA ALA A 175 3.69 -16.32 9.02
C ALA A 175 2.57 -15.36 8.61
N ALA A 176 2.44 -14.19 9.26
CA ALA A 176 1.50 -13.15 8.87
C ALA A 176 1.81 -12.57 7.49
N PHE A 177 3.08 -12.23 7.22
CA PHE A 177 3.53 -11.82 5.88
C PHE A 177 3.26 -12.90 4.83
N PHE A 178 3.56 -14.16 5.15
CA PHE A 178 3.33 -15.29 4.27
C PHE A 178 1.84 -15.48 3.93
N VAL A 179 0.96 -15.44 4.93
CA VAL A 179 -0.50 -15.56 4.75
C VAL A 179 -1.05 -14.39 3.93
N MET A 180 -0.61 -13.16 4.20
CA MET A 180 -0.99 -11.99 3.42
C MET A 180 -0.56 -12.14 1.95
N ALA A 181 0.67 -12.59 1.69
CA ALA A 181 1.17 -12.80 0.32
C ALA A 181 0.37 -13.87 -0.42
N ILE A 182 0.02 -14.99 0.24
CA ILE A 182 -0.87 -16.02 -0.34
C ILE A 182 -2.25 -15.44 -0.63
N ALA A 183 -2.86 -14.75 0.33
CA ALA A 183 -4.18 -14.15 0.15
C ALA A 183 -4.20 -13.17 -1.04
N THR A 184 -3.11 -12.43 -1.24
CA THR A 184 -2.93 -11.51 -2.37
C THR A 184 -2.88 -12.26 -3.69
N LEU A 185 -2.13 -13.37 -3.78
CA LEU A 185 -2.10 -14.21 -4.98
C LEU A 185 -3.47 -14.86 -5.26
N VAL A 186 -4.17 -15.33 -4.24
CA VAL A 186 -5.51 -15.91 -4.40
C VAL A 186 -6.48 -14.85 -4.94
N SER A 187 -6.48 -13.66 -4.36
CA SER A 187 -7.30 -12.54 -4.85
C SER A 187 -6.92 -12.11 -6.27
N ALA A 188 -5.63 -12.02 -6.60
CA ALA A 188 -5.16 -11.69 -7.93
C ALA A 188 -5.62 -12.72 -8.96
N THR A 189 -5.56 -14.01 -8.62
CA THR A 189 -6.10 -15.10 -9.45
C THR A 189 -7.60 -14.93 -9.66
N TRP A 190 -8.34 -14.58 -8.60
CA TRP A 190 -9.78 -14.35 -8.67
C TRP A 190 -10.15 -13.20 -9.63
N GLY A 191 -9.42 -12.09 -9.56
CA GLY A 191 -9.58 -10.96 -10.49
C GLY A 191 -9.18 -11.32 -11.93
N ALA A 192 -8.08 -12.06 -12.11
CA ALA A 192 -7.59 -12.50 -13.41
C ALA A 192 -8.57 -13.45 -14.12
N VAL A 193 -9.22 -14.36 -13.36
CA VAL A 193 -10.29 -15.22 -13.90
C VAL A 193 -11.37 -14.35 -14.52
N THR A 194 -11.88 -13.35 -13.82
CA THR A 194 -12.91 -12.48 -14.41
C THR A 194 -12.39 -11.69 -15.60
N GLY A 195 -11.19 -11.12 -15.53
CA GLY A 195 -10.58 -10.39 -16.63
C GLY A 195 -10.43 -11.23 -17.91
N SER A 196 -10.22 -12.55 -17.78
CA SER A 196 -10.09 -13.46 -18.92
C SER A 196 -11.38 -13.62 -19.74
N PHE A 197 -12.54 -13.21 -19.21
CA PHE A 197 -13.83 -13.23 -19.92
C PHE A 197 -14.17 -11.89 -20.58
N TRP A 198 -13.35 -10.84 -20.43
CA TRP A 198 -13.63 -9.57 -21.10
C TRP A 198 -13.71 -9.75 -22.62
N ALA A 199 -14.74 -9.14 -23.22
CA ALA A 199 -15.12 -9.33 -24.62
C ALA A 199 -15.52 -10.77 -25.01
N ASN A 200 -15.72 -11.65 -24.02
CA ASN A 200 -16.26 -13.00 -24.17
C ASN A 200 -17.48 -13.20 -23.24
N GLY A 201 -18.52 -12.40 -23.47
CA GLY A 201 -19.75 -12.41 -22.65
C GLY A 201 -19.63 -11.68 -21.31
N HIS A 202 -18.51 -10.99 -21.06
CA HIS A 202 -18.31 -10.11 -19.92
C HIS A 202 -17.80 -8.74 -20.39
N GLU A 203 -18.46 -7.67 -19.95
CA GLU A 203 -18.09 -6.30 -20.28
C GLU A 203 -17.33 -5.64 -19.12
N THR A 204 -16.63 -4.56 -19.44
CA THR A 204 -15.93 -3.74 -18.48
C THR A 204 -16.91 -2.83 -17.73
N PHE A 205 -16.75 -2.70 -16.42
CA PHE A 205 -17.60 -1.84 -15.58
C PHE A 205 -16.82 -1.38 -14.35
N LEU A 206 -17.29 -0.34 -13.67
CA LEU A 206 -16.77 0.05 -12.35
C LEU A 206 -17.66 -0.53 -11.25
N GLY A 207 -17.04 -0.99 -10.15
CA GLY A 207 -17.77 -1.68 -9.08
C GLY A 207 -18.93 -0.85 -8.51
N GLU A 208 -18.75 0.47 -8.44
CA GLU A 208 -19.78 1.40 -7.97
C GLU A 208 -20.99 1.53 -8.92
N ASP A 209 -20.90 1.07 -10.17
CA ASP A 209 -22.02 1.12 -11.12
C ASP A 209 -23.00 -0.05 -10.92
N LEU A 210 -22.57 -1.12 -10.23
CA LEU A 210 -23.42 -2.30 -10.02
C LEU A 210 -24.22 -2.26 -8.70
N ILE A 211 -24.08 -1.21 -7.90
CA ILE A 211 -24.52 -1.17 -6.49
C ILE A 211 -26.03 -1.38 -6.31
N ARG A 212 -26.83 -0.92 -7.27
CA ARG A 212 -28.31 -1.08 -7.31
C ARG A 212 -28.80 -2.14 -8.26
N ILE A 213 -27.91 -2.85 -8.95
CA ILE A 213 -28.31 -3.95 -9.83
C ILE A 213 -28.70 -5.14 -8.96
N PRO A 214 -29.98 -5.59 -8.98
CA PRO A 214 -30.46 -6.63 -8.08
C PRO A 214 -29.85 -7.99 -8.39
N HIS A 215 -29.63 -8.28 -9.68
CA HIS A 215 -29.06 -9.54 -10.13
C HIS A 215 -27.68 -9.31 -10.74
N LYS A 216 -26.65 -9.83 -10.08
CA LYS A 216 -25.26 -9.77 -10.53
C LYS A 216 -24.81 -11.15 -10.96
N THR A 217 -24.10 -11.22 -12.08
CA THR A 217 -23.45 -12.45 -12.54
C THR A 217 -22.36 -12.88 -11.56
N ALA A 218 -21.95 -14.15 -11.62
CA ALA A 218 -20.83 -14.65 -10.81
C ALA A 218 -19.53 -13.86 -11.08
N LEU A 219 -19.27 -13.50 -12.34
CA LEU A 219 -18.11 -12.70 -12.75
C LEU A 219 -18.13 -11.29 -12.14
N GLN A 220 -19.29 -10.63 -12.17
CA GLN A 220 -19.46 -9.32 -11.52
C GLN A 220 -19.24 -9.39 -10.01
N LYS A 221 -19.81 -10.39 -9.34
CA LYS A 221 -19.60 -10.65 -7.91
C LYS A 221 -18.13 -10.94 -7.58
N ALA A 222 -17.42 -11.66 -8.46
CA ALA A 222 -16.01 -11.96 -8.30
C ALA A 222 -15.13 -10.71 -8.34
N ILE A 223 -15.40 -9.77 -9.27
CA ILE A 223 -14.72 -8.46 -9.28
C ILE A 223 -15.00 -7.69 -7.98
N ILE A 224 -16.25 -7.67 -7.51
CA ILE A 224 -16.60 -6.99 -6.25
C ILE A 224 -15.76 -7.56 -5.10
N GLY A 225 -15.66 -8.89 -5.00
CA GLY A 225 -14.82 -9.57 -4.01
C GLY A 225 -13.33 -9.21 -4.13
N HIS A 226 -12.78 -9.26 -5.34
CA HIS A 226 -11.39 -8.88 -5.62
C HIS A 226 -11.09 -7.43 -5.21
N LEU A 227 -11.96 -6.50 -5.58
CA LEU A 227 -11.84 -5.08 -5.23
C LEU A 227 -11.83 -4.87 -3.72
N HIS A 228 -12.70 -5.59 -3.00
CA HIS A 228 -12.78 -5.46 -1.54
C HIS A 228 -11.49 -5.90 -0.84
N ILE A 229 -10.92 -7.02 -1.28
CA ILE A 229 -9.81 -7.63 -0.56
C ILE A 229 -8.44 -7.07 -0.96
N MET A 230 -8.22 -6.66 -2.21
CA MET A 230 -6.87 -6.26 -2.64
C MET A 230 -6.35 -5.04 -1.87
N LEU A 231 -7.15 -3.99 -1.73
CA LEU A 231 -6.71 -2.81 -1.00
C LEU A 231 -6.53 -3.08 0.50
N THR A 232 -7.37 -3.96 1.06
CA THR A 232 -7.20 -4.44 2.44
C THR A 232 -5.90 -5.21 2.63
N LEU A 233 -5.51 -6.06 1.68
CA LEU A 233 -4.26 -6.82 1.78
C LEU A 233 -3.02 -5.94 1.67
N ILE A 234 -3.07 -4.89 0.83
CA ILE A 234 -2.06 -3.83 0.80
C ILE A 234 -2.02 -3.11 2.17
N ALA A 235 -3.19 -2.76 2.75
CA ALA A 235 -3.23 -2.17 4.08
C ALA A 235 -2.64 -3.09 5.18
N VAL A 236 -2.88 -4.40 5.10
CA VAL A 236 -2.27 -5.40 6.00
C VAL A 236 -0.76 -5.45 5.80
N ALA A 237 -0.30 -5.49 4.55
CA ALA A 237 1.11 -5.49 4.19
C ALA A 237 1.85 -4.28 4.76
N ILE A 238 1.37 -3.06 4.49
CA ILE A 238 1.99 -1.85 5.05
C ILE A 238 1.94 -1.83 6.58
N THR A 239 0.87 -2.33 7.20
CA THR A 239 0.77 -2.45 8.67
C THR A 239 1.86 -3.36 9.25
N LEU A 240 2.11 -4.51 8.61
CA LEU A 240 3.18 -5.42 9.01
C LEU A 240 4.57 -4.79 8.78
N ILE A 241 4.76 -4.08 7.66
CA ILE A 241 6.00 -3.37 7.34
C ILE A 241 6.32 -2.31 8.41
N VAL A 242 5.36 -1.45 8.75
CA VAL A 242 5.59 -0.41 9.77
C VAL A 242 5.67 -0.99 11.18
N GLY A 243 5.01 -2.12 11.43
CA GLY A 243 5.20 -2.93 12.63
C GLY A 243 6.67 -3.30 12.82
N ARG A 244 7.30 -3.81 11.76
CA ARG A 244 8.73 -4.15 11.76
C ARG A 244 9.62 -2.91 11.86
N TRP A 245 9.29 -1.83 11.16
CA TRP A 245 10.00 -0.55 11.23
C TRP A 245 10.06 0.01 12.66
N MET A 246 8.95 -0.07 13.40
CA MET A 246 8.86 0.37 14.79
C MET A 246 9.37 -0.67 15.79
N ASP A 247 9.92 -1.80 15.32
CA ASP A 247 10.40 -2.90 16.16
C ASP A 247 9.29 -3.42 17.12
N PHE A 248 8.11 -3.68 16.56
CA PHE A 248 6.95 -4.15 17.31
C PHE A 248 7.21 -5.53 17.92
N LYS A 249 7.27 -5.60 19.25
CA LYS A 249 7.59 -6.84 20.00
C LYS A 249 6.93 -6.89 21.37
N GLY A 250 7.07 -8.02 22.07
CA GLY A 250 6.51 -8.23 23.40
C GLY A 250 5.07 -8.74 23.40
N LYS A 251 4.33 -8.48 24.49
CA LYS A 251 2.99 -9.05 24.71
C LYS A 251 1.98 -8.65 23.64
N LEU A 252 1.93 -7.36 23.30
CA LEU A 252 1.01 -6.84 22.29
C LEU A 252 1.27 -7.48 20.91
N HIS A 253 2.54 -7.63 20.54
CA HIS A 253 2.93 -8.32 19.31
C HIS A 253 2.54 -9.82 19.32
N LYS A 254 2.72 -10.50 20.46
CA LYS A 254 2.33 -11.92 20.65
C LYS A 254 0.83 -12.16 20.47
N TRP A 255 -0.01 -11.18 20.81
CA TRP A 255 -1.44 -11.20 20.52
C TRP A 255 -1.76 -10.77 19.09
N ALA A 256 -1.14 -9.69 18.61
CA ALA A 256 -1.45 -9.10 17.32
C ALA A 256 -1.17 -10.06 16.14
N MET A 257 -0.04 -10.77 16.13
CA MET A 257 0.33 -11.56 14.94
C MET A 257 -0.64 -12.74 14.66
N PRO A 258 -1.04 -13.58 15.63
CA PRO A 258 -2.07 -14.60 15.39
C PRO A 258 -3.42 -14.01 14.98
N ILE A 259 -3.84 -12.90 15.62
CA ILE A 259 -5.11 -12.25 15.31
C ILE A 259 -5.08 -11.67 13.89
N MET A 260 -3.95 -11.08 13.47
CA MET A 260 -3.76 -10.58 12.11
C MET A 260 -3.89 -11.71 11.08
N ILE A 261 -3.29 -12.88 11.34
CA ILE A 261 -3.42 -14.06 10.47
C ILE A 261 -4.88 -14.49 10.35
N ILE A 262 -5.56 -14.68 11.49
CA ILE A 262 -6.97 -15.10 11.52
C ILE A 262 -7.85 -14.09 10.80
N GLY A 263 -7.65 -12.79 11.08
CA GLY A 263 -8.35 -11.69 10.43
C GLY A 263 -8.15 -11.69 8.93
N THR A 264 -6.90 -11.81 8.46
CA THR A 264 -6.53 -11.85 7.04
C THR A 264 -7.18 -13.04 6.32
N ILE A 265 -7.15 -14.23 6.92
CA ILE A 265 -7.82 -15.42 6.35
C ILE A 265 -9.33 -15.20 6.28
N THR A 266 -9.93 -14.72 7.37
CA THR A 266 -11.39 -14.54 7.48
C THR A 266 -11.90 -13.52 6.48
N ILE A 267 -11.23 -12.35 6.37
CA ILE A 267 -11.65 -11.31 5.44
C ILE A 267 -11.43 -11.72 3.98
N THR A 268 -10.34 -12.43 3.69
CA THR A 268 -10.10 -12.99 2.35
C THR A 268 -11.18 -13.99 1.97
N PHE A 269 -11.49 -14.93 2.86
CA PHE A 269 -12.56 -15.89 2.64
C PHE A 269 -13.91 -15.20 2.43
N GLY A 270 -14.26 -14.21 3.27
CA GLY A 270 -15.49 -13.43 3.15
C GLY A 270 -15.59 -12.68 1.82
N ALA A 271 -14.49 -12.06 1.37
CA ALA A 271 -14.48 -11.29 0.12
C ALA A 271 -14.64 -12.19 -1.11
N LEU A 272 -13.94 -13.33 -1.14
CA LEU A 272 -14.08 -14.30 -2.24
C LEU A 272 -15.46 -14.93 -2.23
N SER A 273 -16.05 -15.15 -1.05
CA SER A 273 -17.35 -15.81 -0.89
C SER A 273 -18.56 -15.01 -1.31
N ILE A 274 -18.40 -13.73 -1.67
CA ILE A 274 -19.46 -12.89 -2.24
C ILE A 274 -20.15 -13.57 -3.44
N VAL A 275 -19.44 -14.43 -4.18
CA VAL A 275 -20.01 -15.16 -5.33
C VAL A 275 -21.06 -16.20 -4.89
N TRP A 276 -20.87 -16.86 -3.74
CA TRP A 276 -21.67 -18.03 -3.32
C TRP A 276 -22.41 -17.88 -1.98
N MET A 277 -22.09 -16.87 -1.16
CA MET A 277 -22.67 -16.67 0.17
C MET A 277 -23.37 -15.32 0.30
N GLU A 278 -24.60 -15.35 0.80
CA GLU A 278 -25.37 -14.12 1.08
C GLU A 278 -24.83 -13.37 2.31
N TRP A 279 -24.27 -14.09 3.28
CA TRP A 279 -23.66 -13.52 4.49
C TRP A 279 -22.18 -13.15 4.35
N ALA A 280 -21.64 -13.14 3.13
CA ALA A 280 -20.23 -12.86 2.85
C ALA A 280 -19.76 -11.52 3.46
N HIS A 281 -20.57 -10.47 3.38
CA HIS A 281 -20.26 -9.16 3.97
C HIS A 281 -20.12 -9.22 5.49
N SER A 282 -20.96 -10.00 6.18
CA SER A 282 -20.83 -10.21 7.63
C SER A 282 -19.50 -10.87 7.98
N THR A 283 -19.05 -11.84 7.18
CA THR A 283 -17.73 -12.47 7.35
C THR A 283 -16.59 -11.49 7.10
N ILE A 284 -16.69 -10.62 6.10
CA ILE A 284 -15.73 -9.53 5.86
C ILE A 284 -15.62 -8.66 7.11
N TYR A 285 -16.75 -8.22 7.70
CA TYR A 285 -16.73 -7.38 8.89
C TYR A 285 -16.06 -8.06 10.09
N VAL A 286 -16.32 -9.35 10.32
CA VAL A 286 -15.64 -10.12 11.37
C VAL A 286 -14.13 -10.15 11.14
N GLY A 287 -13.70 -10.42 9.91
CA GLY A 287 -12.28 -10.38 9.55
C GLY A 287 -11.65 -9.00 9.75
N SER A 288 -12.35 -7.92 9.33
CA SER A 288 -11.92 -6.54 9.54
C SER A 288 -11.71 -6.21 11.01
N VAL A 289 -12.60 -6.67 11.91
CA VAL A 289 -12.46 -6.43 13.35
C VAL A 289 -11.13 -7.01 13.87
N PHE A 290 -10.75 -8.22 13.47
CA PHE A 290 -9.48 -8.82 13.87
C PHE A 290 -8.26 -8.09 13.30
N VAL A 291 -8.29 -7.71 12.02
CA VAL A 291 -7.20 -6.94 11.40
C VAL A 291 -7.05 -5.56 12.06
N MET A 292 -8.15 -4.83 12.24
CA MET A 292 -8.15 -3.52 12.90
C MET A 292 -7.72 -3.61 14.36
N PHE A 293 -8.12 -4.66 15.07
CA PHE A 293 -7.67 -4.87 16.44
C PHE A 293 -6.15 -5.11 16.49
N SER A 294 -5.61 -5.87 15.55
CA SER A 294 -4.15 -6.08 15.44
C SER A 294 -3.41 -4.77 15.15
N ALA A 295 -3.96 -3.93 14.26
CA ALA A 295 -3.43 -2.59 13.99
C ALA A 295 -3.51 -1.69 15.24
N LEU A 296 -4.59 -1.75 16.02
CA LEU A 296 -4.73 -1.02 17.28
C LEU A 296 -3.65 -1.42 18.29
N LEU A 297 -3.36 -2.72 18.45
CA LEU A 297 -2.29 -3.20 19.33
C LEU A 297 -0.91 -2.66 18.90
N TYR A 298 -0.67 -2.56 17.58
CA TYR A 298 0.51 -1.89 17.04
C TYR A 298 0.52 -0.38 17.38
N VAL A 299 -0.58 0.33 17.17
CA VAL A 299 -0.68 1.77 17.49
C VAL A 299 -0.37 2.02 18.97
N ILE A 300 -0.98 1.25 19.87
CA ILE A 300 -0.74 1.35 21.33
C ILE A 300 0.74 1.16 21.64
N PHE A 301 1.36 0.11 21.07
CA PHE A 301 2.79 -0.13 21.26
C PHE A 301 3.65 1.02 20.72
N SER A 302 3.36 1.48 19.50
CA SER A 302 4.16 2.49 18.82
C SER A 302 4.14 3.82 19.57
N TRP A 303 2.98 4.23 20.07
CA TRP A 303 2.82 5.48 20.81
C TRP A 303 3.43 5.39 22.21
N ASP A 304 3.26 4.27 22.90
CA ASP A 304 3.93 4.02 24.19
C ASP A 304 5.46 4.04 24.03
N LYS A 305 5.99 3.44 22.96
CA LYS A 305 7.41 3.50 22.61
C LYS A 305 7.89 4.94 22.41
N LEU A 306 7.20 5.73 21.59
CA LEU A 306 7.55 7.14 21.32
C LEU A 306 7.54 7.98 22.60
N ILE A 307 6.53 7.78 23.46
CA ILE A 307 6.45 8.46 24.75
C ILE A 307 7.65 8.08 25.63
N LYS A 308 7.90 6.78 25.82
CA LYS A 308 8.98 6.29 26.69
C LYS A 308 10.36 6.74 26.22
N GLU A 309 10.63 6.67 24.92
CA GLU A 309 11.90 7.13 24.35
C GLU A 309 12.03 8.66 24.48
N GLY A 310 10.98 9.42 24.17
CA GLY A 310 11.00 10.89 24.24
C GLY A 310 10.95 11.47 25.67
N THR A 311 10.67 10.66 26.69
CA THR A 311 10.70 11.06 28.10
C THR A 311 11.70 10.26 28.93
N ALA A 312 12.70 9.61 28.32
CA ALA A 312 13.66 8.76 29.02
C ALA A 312 14.42 9.51 30.13
N ASP A 313 14.66 10.81 29.93
CA ASP A 313 15.38 11.67 30.88
C ASP A 313 14.46 12.27 31.98
N ILE A 314 13.17 11.91 31.99
CA ILE A 314 12.17 12.45 32.91
C ILE A 314 11.60 11.31 33.75
N GLU A 315 11.90 11.29 35.05
CA GLU A 315 11.49 10.20 35.95
C GLU A 315 9.96 10.00 36.01
N LYS A 316 9.20 11.11 36.05
CA LYS A 316 7.73 11.11 36.07
C LYS A 316 7.19 12.15 35.10
N PRO A 317 7.08 11.83 33.80
CA PRO A 317 6.61 12.78 32.82
C PRO A 317 5.12 13.09 33.03
N ASN A 318 4.79 14.38 33.05
CA ASN A 318 3.40 14.84 33.10
C ASN A 318 2.69 14.64 31.75
N PHE A 319 1.38 14.88 31.72
CA PHE A 319 0.57 14.70 30.52
C PHE A 319 1.11 15.45 29.29
N PHE A 320 1.44 16.74 29.44
CA PHE A 320 1.94 17.56 28.33
C PHE A 320 3.31 17.11 27.84
N GLN A 321 4.19 16.65 28.73
CA GLN A 321 5.49 16.08 28.36
C GLN A 321 5.32 14.79 27.55
N LYS A 322 4.35 13.94 27.91
CA LYS A 322 4.02 12.73 27.13
C LYS A 322 3.47 13.08 25.75
N ILE A 323 2.53 14.03 25.65
CA ILE A 323 2.00 14.48 24.36
C ILE A 323 3.10 15.08 23.48
N LYS A 324 3.97 15.92 24.05
CA LYS A 324 5.13 16.46 23.34
C LYS A 324 6.05 15.35 22.82
N ALA A 325 6.38 14.36 23.65
CA ALA A 325 7.21 13.22 23.25
C ALA A 325 6.55 12.39 22.13
N LEU A 326 5.25 12.09 22.27
CA LEU A 326 4.48 11.35 21.27
C LEU A 326 4.50 12.03 19.90
N THR A 327 4.32 13.35 19.90
CA THR A 327 4.18 14.16 18.68
C THR A 327 5.51 14.74 18.19
N ASP A 328 6.63 14.39 18.84
CA ASP A 328 7.92 14.93 18.45
C ASP A 328 8.31 14.41 17.06
N ASP A 329 8.25 13.11 16.80
CA ASP A 329 8.59 12.57 15.48
C ASP A 329 7.33 12.36 14.61
N PRO A 330 6.97 13.29 13.71
CA PRO A 330 5.73 13.19 12.94
C PRO A 330 5.74 12.05 11.91
N PHE A 331 6.89 11.52 11.48
CA PHE A 331 6.88 10.36 10.60
C PHE A 331 6.43 9.11 11.35
N LYS A 332 7.02 8.86 12.53
CA LYS A 332 6.67 7.70 13.36
C LYS A 332 5.27 7.85 13.95
N PHE A 333 4.96 9.01 14.52
CA PHE A 333 3.60 9.32 15.01
C PHE A 333 2.57 9.22 13.88
N GLY A 334 2.86 9.83 12.73
CA GLY A 334 1.99 9.88 11.56
C GLY A 334 1.56 8.51 11.06
N SER A 335 2.48 7.54 11.03
CA SER A 335 2.14 6.16 10.60
C SER A 335 1.06 5.51 11.48
N GLY A 336 1.12 5.68 12.81
CA GLY A 336 0.10 5.19 13.72
C GLY A 336 -1.16 6.06 13.72
N TRP A 337 -1.00 7.39 13.61
CA TRP A 337 -2.10 8.33 13.52
C TRP A 337 -2.97 8.07 12.29
N GLN A 338 -2.40 7.84 11.12
CA GLN A 338 -3.14 7.54 9.90
C GLN A 338 -4.01 6.28 10.03
N MET A 339 -3.54 5.25 10.76
CA MET A 339 -4.34 4.06 11.06
C MET A 339 -5.51 4.36 12.01
N VAL A 340 -5.33 5.27 12.98
CA VAL A 340 -6.41 5.74 13.84
C VAL A 340 -7.39 6.58 13.03
N PHE A 341 -6.88 7.53 12.25
CA PHE A 341 -7.63 8.47 11.44
C PHE A 341 -8.51 7.78 10.39
N MET A 342 -8.02 6.69 9.81
CA MET A 342 -8.78 5.79 8.93
C MET A 342 -10.11 5.34 9.53
N ASN A 343 -10.23 5.19 10.86
CA ASN A 343 -11.52 4.82 11.47
C ASN A 343 -12.57 5.91 11.32
N PHE A 344 -12.19 7.18 11.22
CA PHE A 344 -13.11 8.30 11.08
C PHE A 344 -13.52 8.57 9.63
N THR A 345 -12.67 8.21 8.67
CA THR A 345 -12.88 8.54 7.25
C THR A 345 -13.22 7.34 6.37
N VAL A 346 -12.81 6.15 6.80
CA VAL A 346 -12.97 4.89 6.06
C VAL A 346 -13.78 3.90 6.88
N SER A 347 -13.21 3.25 7.91
CA SER A 347 -13.84 2.09 8.55
C SER A 347 -15.17 2.41 9.25
N GLY A 348 -15.22 3.46 10.08
CA GLY A 348 -16.43 3.86 10.77
C GLY A 348 -17.52 4.35 9.80
N VAL A 349 -17.13 5.06 8.75
CA VAL A 349 -18.04 5.48 7.66
C VAL A 349 -18.60 4.25 6.94
N GLY A 350 -17.75 3.28 6.59
CA GLY A 350 -18.18 2.05 5.93
C GLY A 350 -19.14 1.21 6.78
N ILE A 351 -18.88 1.07 8.08
CA ILE A 351 -19.77 0.38 9.02
C ILE A 351 -21.11 1.12 9.15
N PHE A 352 -21.06 2.45 9.31
CA PHE A 352 -22.26 3.28 9.37
C PHE A 352 -23.11 3.13 8.11
N MET A 353 -22.47 3.19 6.93
CA MET A 353 -23.14 2.97 5.65
C MET A 353 -23.78 1.59 5.55
N ALA A 354 -23.07 0.54 5.97
CA ALA A 354 -23.56 -0.82 5.93
C ALA A 354 -24.81 -1.00 6.81
N ILE A 355 -24.79 -0.46 8.04
CA ILE A 355 -25.91 -0.55 8.99
C ILE A 355 -27.12 0.26 8.49
N LYS A 356 -26.88 1.43 7.88
CA LYS A 356 -27.94 2.34 7.41
C LYS A 356 -28.21 2.26 5.91
N LEU A 357 -27.77 1.19 5.25
CA LEU A 357 -27.78 1.08 3.79
C LEU A 357 -29.20 1.25 3.23
N GLU A 358 -30.13 0.43 3.68
CA GLU A 358 -31.53 0.43 3.21
C GLU A 358 -32.32 1.65 3.71
N GLU A 359 -32.01 2.14 4.91
CA GLU A 359 -32.75 3.22 5.57
C GLU A 359 -32.40 4.61 5.02
N ILE A 360 -31.12 4.86 4.68
CA ILE A 360 -30.61 6.19 4.33
C ILE A 360 -30.04 6.21 2.92
N PHE A 361 -29.11 5.31 2.61
CA PHE A 361 -28.30 5.43 1.40
C PHE A 361 -29.01 4.92 0.14
N ARG A 362 -29.80 3.86 0.27
CA ARG A 362 -30.55 3.25 -0.84
C ARG A 362 -31.73 4.11 -1.30
N VAL A 363 -32.28 4.92 -0.40
CA VAL A 363 -33.39 5.85 -0.68
C VAL A 363 -32.94 7.16 -1.32
N TRP A 364 -31.66 7.53 -1.19
CA TRP A 364 -31.10 8.70 -1.86
C TRP A 364 -30.91 8.50 -3.36
N PRO A 365 -30.71 9.58 -4.15
CA PRO A 365 -30.31 9.46 -5.55
C PRO A 365 -29.07 8.57 -5.71
N HIS A 366 -29.06 7.72 -6.74
CA HIS A 366 -27.97 6.77 -7.02
C HIS A 366 -26.57 7.39 -6.99
N ARG A 367 -26.47 8.63 -7.50
CA ARG A 367 -25.23 9.40 -7.51
C ARG A 367 -24.61 9.57 -6.12
N GLU A 368 -25.42 9.78 -5.08
CA GLU A 368 -24.93 10.06 -3.73
C GLU A 368 -24.34 8.81 -3.07
N GLU A 369 -24.99 7.68 -3.24
CA GLU A 369 -24.47 6.38 -2.82
C GLU A 369 -23.16 6.05 -3.56
N ARG A 370 -23.13 6.28 -4.87
CA ARG A 370 -21.96 6.06 -5.73
C ARG A 370 -20.77 6.93 -5.32
N ILE A 371 -20.98 8.21 -5.00
CA ILE A 371 -19.93 9.12 -4.52
C ILE A 371 -19.31 8.58 -3.23
N THR A 372 -20.12 8.15 -2.28
CA THR A 372 -19.63 7.67 -0.98
C THR A 372 -18.87 6.36 -1.12
N LEU A 373 -19.41 5.42 -1.89
CA LEU A 373 -18.74 4.16 -2.16
C LEU A 373 -17.41 4.39 -2.87
N THR A 374 -17.37 5.24 -3.91
CA THR A 374 -16.12 5.55 -4.62
C THR A 374 -15.11 6.20 -3.67
N GLY A 375 -15.52 7.25 -2.94
CA GLY A 375 -14.63 8.05 -2.09
C GLY A 375 -13.96 7.23 -0.99
N HIS A 376 -14.68 6.31 -0.36
CA HIS A 376 -14.17 5.49 0.75
C HIS A 376 -12.88 4.71 0.41
N TRP A 377 -12.84 4.01 -0.73
CA TRP A 377 -11.65 3.24 -1.15
C TRP A 377 -10.50 4.15 -1.58
N HIS A 378 -10.80 5.29 -2.20
CA HIS A 378 -9.78 6.26 -2.59
C HIS A 378 -9.10 6.88 -1.37
N ILE A 379 -9.87 7.21 -0.34
CA ILE A 379 -9.31 7.68 0.94
C ILE A 379 -8.41 6.61 1.56
N LEU A 380 -8.85 5.34 1.60
CA LEU A 380 -8.01 4.25 2.10
C LEU A 380 -6.69 4.13 1.34
N SER A 381 -6.73 4.21 0.00
CA SER A 381 -5.52 4.19 -0.83
C SER A 381 -4.60 5.39 -0.55
N GLY A 382 -5.18 6.57 -0.32
CA GLY A 382 -4.44 7.77 0.08
C GLY A 382 -3.77 7.63 1.44
N ILE A 383 -4.46 7.04 2.42
CA ILE A 383 -3.91 6.74 3.75
C ILE A 383 -2.75 5.73 3.66
N ILE A 384 -2.88 4.70 2.84
CA ILE A 384 -1.77 3.75 2.60
C ILE A 384 -0.57 4.49 1.99
N ALA A 385 -0.81 5.35 1.00
CA ALA A 385 0.24 6.14 0.37
C ALA A 385 0.94 7.08 1.36
N THR A 386 0.21 7.74 2.27
CA THR A 386 0.82 8.61 3.29
C THR A 386 1.70 7.80 4.27
N ILE A 387 1.28 6.59 4.65
CA ILE A 387 2.09 5.69 5.49
C ILE A 387 3.37 5.26 4.76
N ILE A 388 3.27 4.90 3.48
CA ILE A 388 4.44 4.59 2.63
C ILE A 388 5.39 5.79 2.58
N LEU A 389 4.88 7.02 2.41
CA LEU A 389 5.70 8.22 2.39
C LEU A 389 6.41 8.47 3.72
N PHE A 390 5.74 8.31 4.86
CA PHE A 390 6.40 8.44 6.17
C PHE A 390 7.56 7.46 6.31
N TYR A 391 7.34 6.20 5.92
CA TYR A 391 8.36 5.18 6.00
C TYR A 391 9.53 5.47 5.06
N PHE A 392 9.25 5.75 3.78
CA PHE A 392 10.29 5.97 2.79
C PHE A 392 11.10 7.25 3.02
N MET A 393 10.45 8.33 3.46
CA MET A 393 11.13 9.57 3.82
C MET A 393 12.02 9.41 5.07
N ASP A 394 11.64 8.55 6.01
CA ASP A 394 12.51 8.15 7.13
C ASP A 394 13.75 7.40 6.64
N LEU A 395 13.56 6.39 5.77
CA LEU A 395 14.65 5.62 5.17
C LEU A 395 15.62 6.49 4.34
N SER A 396 15.10 7.57 3.75
CA SER A 396 15.88 8.55 2.98
C SER A 396 16.71 9.50 3.87
N GLY A 397 16.71 9.32 5.19
CA GLY A 397 17.60 10.03 6.10
C GLY A 397 17.20 11.49 6.40
N ILE A 398 15.94 11.88 6.18
CA ILE A 398 15.46 13.23 6.47
C ILE A 398 15.45 13.48 7.99
N LYS A 399 16.16 14.53 8.43
CA LYS A 399 16.38 14.88 9.84
C LYS A 399 15.98 16.32 10.17
N GLY A 400 15.91 16.62 11.47
CA GLY A 400 15.74 17.97 11.99
C GLY A 400 14.46 18.66 11.54
N LYS A 401 14.53 19.95 11.22
CA LYS A 401 13.36 20.76 10.84
C LYS A 401 12.67 20.27 9.57
N ALA A 402 13.44 19.81 8.58
CA ALA A 402 12.87 19.29 7.32
C ALA A 402 11.96 18.09 7.58
N ARG A 403 12.37 17.19 8.48
CA ARG A 403 11.55 16.06 8.94
C ARG A 403 10.25 16.52 9.58
N LYS A 404 10.33 17.52 10.48
CA LYS A 404 9.16 18.06 11.18
C LYS A 404 8.17 18.67 10.20
N TRP A 405 8.64 19.54 9.31
CA TRP A 405 7.80 20.18 8.29
C TRP A 405 7.17 19.16 7.35
N ALA A 406 7.97 18.27 6.76
CA ALA A 406 7.46 17.24 5.86
C ALA A 406 6.40 16.37 6.55
N GLY A 407 6.68 15.90 7.77
CA GLY A 407 5.77 15.01 8.48
C GLY A 407 4.45 15.69 8.83
N TRP A 408 4.50 16.90 9.38
CA TRP A 408 3.27 17.65 9.71
C TRP A 408 2.51 18.12 8.47
N THR A 409 3.19 18.46 7.38
CA THR A 409 2.51 18.75 6.10
C THR A 409 1.76 17.53 5.58
N ILE A 410 2.33 16.32 5.64
CA ILE A 410 1.61 15.11 5.26
C ILE A 410 0.42 14.87 6.18
N ILE A 411 0.61 14.93 7.50
CA ILE A 411 -0.48 14.70 8.47
C ILE A 411 -1.61 15.71 8.26
N ILE A 412 -1.32 17.01 8.32
CA ILE A 412 -2.35 18.05 8.22
C ILE A 412 -2.98 18.05 6.83
N GLY A 413 -2.17 17.92 5.77
CA GLY A 413 -2.67 17.87 4.40
C GLY A 413 -3.60 16.69 4.16
N SER A 414 -3.26 15.51 4.69
CA SER A 414 -4.09 14.30 4.53
C SER A 414 -5.34 14.35 5.39
N ASP A 415 -5.25 14.84 6.62
CA ASP A 415 -6.40 14.98 7.52
C ASP A 415 -7.42 15.98 6.96
N LEU A 416 -6.94 17.12 6.42
CA LEU A 416 -7.79 18.08 5.72
C LEU A 416 -8.40 17.46 4.47
N ALA A 417 -7.57 16.82 3.63
CA ALA A 417 -8.01 16.25 2.36
C ALA A 417 -9.10 15.18 2.55
N PHE A 418 -8.79 14.17 3.35
CA PHE A 418 -9.62 13.01 3.54
C PHE A 418 -10.80 13.31 4.46
N GLY A 419 -10.63 14.15 5.49
CA GLY A 419 -11.73 14.62 6.31
C GLY A 419 -12.76 15.40 5.48
N ALA A 420 -12.31 16.32 4.63
CA ALA A 420 -13.19 17.04 3.72
C ALA A 420 -13.86 16.12 2.69
N ALA A 421 -13.13 15.15 2.13
CA ALA A 421 -13.68 14.15 1.22
C ALA A 421 -14.78 13.30 1.88
N THR A 422 -14.59 12.90 3.15
CA THR A 422 -15.59 12.19 3.93
C THR A 422 -16.84 13.04 4.14
N VAL A 423 -16.70 14.31 4.55
CA VAL A 423 -17.84 15.23 4.72
C VAL A 423 -18.55 15.47 3.38
N PHE A 424 -17.80 15.68 2.30
CA PHE A 424 -18.33 15.82 0.95
C PHE A 424 -19.14 14.59 0.53
N SER A 425 -18.61 13.39 0.77
CA SER A 425 -19.30 12.16 0.40
C SER A 425 -20.61 11.96 1.16
N MET A 426 -20.66 12.40 2.42
CA MET A 426 -21.84 12.28 3.28
C MET A 426 -22.66 13.57 3.36
N LYS A 427 -22.45 14.53 2.45
CA LYS A 427 -23.02 15.90 2.50
C LYS A 427 -24.52 15.92 2.77
N ARG A 428 -25.25 14.96 2.21
CA ARG A 428 -26.70 14.77 2.33
C ARG A 428 -27.20 14.47 3.75
N LEU A 429 -26.31 14.04 4.66
CA LEU A 429 -26.63 13.89 6.08
C LEU A 429 -26.74 15.24 6.80
N PHE A 430 -26.05 16.26 6.28
CA PHE A 430 -25.90 17.55 6.96
C PHE A 430 -26.76 18.65 6.33
N VAL A 431 -26.98 18.58 5.01
CA VAL A 431 -27.67 19.63 4.24
C VAL A 431 -28.62 19.04 3.19
N SER A 432 -29.66 19.80 2.87
CA SER A 432 -30.62 19.48 1.80
C SER A 432 -30.02 19.69 0.41
N ASP A 433 -30.75 19.28 -0.64
CA ASP A 433 -30.23 19.31 -2.04
C ASP A 433 -30.02 20.71 -2.55
N THR A 434 -30.96 21.57 -2.20
CA THR A 434 -30.98 22.97 -2.56
C THR A 434 -29.95 23.79 -1.78
N ALA A 435 -29.51 23.30 -0.61
CA ALA A 435 -28.57 24.02 0.27
C ALA A 435 -27.14 23.44 0.24
N GLN A 436 -26.85 22.43 -0.60
CA GLN A 436 -25.56 21.73 -0.52
C GLN A 436 -24.37 22.48 -1.13
N GLN A 437 -24.61 23.43 -2.05
CA GLN A 437 -23.53 24.02 -2.84
C GLN A 437 -22.44 24.71 -1.99
N PRO A 438 -22.76 25.49 -0.92
CA PRO A 438 -21.72 26.06 -0.06
C PRO A 438 -20.85 24.99 0.60
N LEU A 439 -21.45 23.89 1.07
CA LEU A 439 -20.72 22.78 1.67
C LEU A 439 -19.83 22.08 0.63
N VAL A 440 -20.36 21.84 -0.58
CA VAL A 440 -19.61 21.26 -1.71
C VAL A 440 -18.41 22.13 -2.06
N ASN A 441 -18.59 23.43 -2.27
CA ASN A 441 -17.49 24.33 -2.61
C ASN A 441 -16.41 24.35 -1.52
N THR A 442 -16.83 24.43 -0.25
CA THR A 442 -15.91 24.48 0.89
C THR A 442 -15.13 23.18 1.03
N THR A 443 -15.81 22.03 0.96
CA THR A 443 -15.16 20.72 1.10
C THR A 443 -14.26 20.39 -0.07
N MET A 444 -14.64 20.73 -1.31
CA MET A 444 -13.75 20.58 -2.48
C MET A 444 -12.50 21.44 -2.34
N LEU A 445 -12.63 22.70 -1.91
CA LEU A 445 -11.47 23.58 -1.71
C LEU A 445 -10.51 23.03 -0.65
N ILE A 446 -11.03 22.56 0.50
CA ILE A 446 -10.20 21.96 1.56
C ILE A 446 -9.54 20.66 1.06
N MET A 447 -10.30 19.85 0.33
CA MET A 447 -9.81 18.62 -0.27
C MET A 447 -8.64 18.87 -1.22
N ASP A 448 -8.83 19.80 -2.17
CA ASP A 448 -7.81 20.18 -3.15
C ASP A 448 -6.59 20.80 -2.48
N PHE A 449 -6.78 21.68 -1.48
CA PHE A 449 -5.68 22.27 -0.72
C PHE A 449 -4.84 21.20 0.00
N GLY A 450 -5.51 20.27 0.70
CA GLY A 450 -4.83 19.19 1.41
C GLY A 450 -4.05 18.26 0.48
N LEU A 451 -4.66 17.86 -0.64
CA LEU A 451 -4.01 17.03 -1.66
C LEU A 451 -2.85 17.77 -2.34
N ALA A 452 -3.05 19.04 -2.71
CA ALA A 452 -2.01 19.86 -3.33
C ALA A 452 -0.80 20.01 -2.40
N ALA A 453 -1.01 20.21 -1.10
CA ALA A 453 0.08 20.30 -0.13
C ALA A 453 0.94 19.02 -0.10
N ILE A 454 0.31 17.84 -0.13
CA ILE A 454 1.02 16.55 -0.18
C ILE A 454 1.75 16.39 -1.52
N LEU A 455 1.10 16.69 -2.64
CA LEU A 455 1.69 16.53 -3.97
C LEU A 455 2.87 17.48 -4.20
N VAL A 456 2.77 18.73 -3.73
CA VAL A 456 3.89 19.69 -3.75
C VAL A 456 5.04 19.20 -2.88
N LEU A 457 4.76 18.68 -1.67
CA LEU A 457 5.80 18.09 -0.83
C LEU A 457 6.48 16.89 -1.51
N LEU A 458 5.69 16.01 -2.13
CA LEU A 458 6.22 14.86 -2.88
C LEU A 458 7.10 15.34 -4.05
N ALA A 459 6.68 16.36 -4.79
CA ALA A 459 7.46 16.95 -5.87
C ALA A 459 8.79 17.55 -5.36
N ILE A 460 8.76 18.28 -4.24
CA ILE A 460 9.97 18.82 -3.59
C ILE A 460 10.89 17.68 -3.15
N PHE A 461 10.34 16.64 -2.52
CA PHE A 461 11.10 15.48 -2.07
C PHE A 461 11.76 14.74 -3.24
N LEU A 462 11.02 14.45 -4.31
CA LEU A 462 11.55 13.77 -5.50
C LEU A 462 12.56 14.66 -6.24
N GLY A 463 12.33 15.97 -6.31
CA GLY A 463 13.29 16.93 -6.85
C GLY A 463 14.58 16.97 -6.04
N TRP A 464 14.48 16.95 -4.71
CA TRP A 464 15.65 16.83 -3.83
C TRP A 464 16.38 15.50 -4.06
N ARG A 465 15.68 14.36 -4.13
CA ARG A 465 16.30 13.07 -4.43
C ARG A 465 16.97 13.04 -5.80
N LEU A 466 16.41 13.71 -6.80
CA LEU A 466 17.04 13.85 -8.11
C LEU A 466 18.34 14.65 -8.01
N ILE A 467 18.34 15.77 -7.29
CA ILE A 467 19.56 16.57 -7.06
C ILE A 467 20.59 15.75 -6.27
N ASP A 468 20.15 15.04 -5.23
CA ASP A 468 20.98 14.14 -4.41
C ASP A 468 21.68 13.08 -5.25
N LEU A 469 20.97 12.43 -6.18
CA LEU A 469 21.54 11.45 -7.11
C LEU A 469 22.71 12.03 -7.92
N PHE A 470 22.67 13.31 -8.29
CA PHE A 470 23.76 13.95 -9.03
C PHE A 470 24.85 14.57 -8.14
N ALA A 471 24.61 14.73 -6.84
CA ALA A 471 25.62 15.15 -5.89
C ALA A 471 26.75 14.11 -5.76
N LYS A 472 27.98 14.59 -5.53
CA LYS A 472 29.18 13.74 -5.43
C LYS A 472 29.16 12.84 -4.18
N ASP A 473 28.73 13.40 -3.05
CA ASP A 473 28.64 12.76 -1.74
C ASP A 473 27.18 12.80 -1.26
N GLY A 474 26.26 12.41 -2.14
CA GLY A 474 24.82 12.40 -1.84
C GLY A 474 24.42 11.25 -0.92
N VAL A 475 23.26 11.37 -0.29
CA VAL A 475 22.67 10.38 0.61
C VAL A 475 22.53 9.02 -0.10
N TRP A 476 22.20 9.01 -1.40
CA TRP A 476 22.16 7.79 -2.21
C TRP A 476 23.46 6.97 -2.16
N SER A 477 24.63 7.61 -2.09
CA SER A 477 25.92 6.91 -2.08
C SER A 477 26.17 6.19 -0.76
N ASP A 478 25.79 6.81 0.36
CA ASP A 478 25.86 6.23 1.69
C ASP A 478 24.87 5.07 1.84
N GLU A 479 23.63 5.26 1.36
CA GLU A 479 22.61 4.22 1.30
C GLU A 479 23.11 3.00 0.51
N PHE A 480 23.70 3.24 -0.67
CA PHE A 480 24.21 2.18 -1.53
C PHE A 480 25.39 1.44 -0.90
N ALA A 481 26.30 2.17 -0.27
CA ALA A 481 27.44 1.58 0.43
C ALA A 481 27.00 0.74 1.63
N ALA A 482 26.06 1.25 2.44
CA ALA A 482 25.50 0.54 3.57
C ALA A 482 24.79 -0.75 3.14
N GLU A 483 23.98 -0.70 2.08
CA GLU A 483 23.29 -1.89 1.55
C GLU A 483 24.29 -2.92 1.00
N LYS A 484 25.31 -2.48 0.26
CA LYS A 484 26.39 -3.38 -0.20
C LYS A 484 27.12 -4.04 0.95
N GLN A 485 27.42 -3.30 2.01
CA GLN A 485 28.09 -3.84 3.19
C GLN A 485 27.20 -4.85 3.93
N ALA A 486 25.91 -4.54 4.10
CA ALA A 486 24.96 -5.45 4.71
C ALA A 486 24.82 -6.75 3.90
N ASN A 487 24.69 -6.64 2.57
CA ASN A 487 24.63 -7.78 1.66
C ASN A 487 25.90 -8.64 1.72
N ALA A 488 27.08 -8.02 1.69
CA ALA A 488 28.35 -8.76 1.78
C ALA A 488 28.50 -9.53 3.11
N LYS A 489 28.03 -8.95 4.23
CA LYS A 489 28.00 -9.64 5.52
C LYS A 489 27.03 -10.82 5.52
N ALA A 490 25.84 -10.64 4.97
CA ALA A 490 24.83 -11.70 4.88
C ALA A 490 25.31 -12.87 3.99
N ASP A 491 25.94 -12.56 2.84
CA ASP A 491 26.51 -13.57 1.95
C ASP A 491 27.65 -14.35 2.63
N LEU A 492 28.53 -13.66 3.37
CA LEU A 492 29.59 -14.29 4.13
C LEU A 492 29.03 -15.26 5.18
N GLU A 493 27.99 -14.86 5.90
CA GLU A 493 27.36 -15.70 6.92
C GLU A 493 26.66 -16.92 6.31
N ALA A 494 25.96 -16.74 5.19
CA ALA A 494 25.33 -17.83 4.46
C ALA A 494 26.38 -18.84 3.93
N GLN A 495 27.53 -18.36 3.46
CA GLN A 495 28.63 -19.24 3.05
C GLN A 495 29.21 -20.05 4.21
N LYS A 496 29.36 -19.45 5.39
CA LYS A 496 29.80 -20.17 6.60
C LYS A 496 28.81 -21.26 7.01
N GLN A 497 27.51 -20.96 7.00
CA GLN A 497 26.48 -21.94 7.31
C GLN A 497 26.50 -23.11 6.33
N LYS A 498 26.59 -22.83 5.03
CA LYS A 498 26.70 -23.87 4.00
C LYS A 498 27.96 -24.73 4.16
N LEU A 499 29.10 -24.12 4.52
CA LEU A 499 30.33 -24.86 4.78
C LEU A 499 30.15 -25.81 5.97
N ALA A 500 29.50 -25.35 7.05
CA ALA A 500 29.22 -26.16 8.23
C ALA A 500 28.27 -27.33 7.92
N GLU A 501 27.24 -27.10 7.10
CA GLU A 501 26.34 -28.16 6.63
C GLU A 501 27.07 -29.22 5.80
N ILE A 502 27.91 -28.80 4.85
CA ILE A 502 28.72 -29.71 4.03
C ILE A 502 29.66 -30.51 4.91
N GLN A 503 30.31 -29.88 5.90
CA GLN A 503 31.18 -30.58 6.84
C GLN A 503 30.42 -31.63 7.66
N ALA A 504 29.24 -31.29 8.18
CA ALA A 504 28.41 -32.23 8.92
C ALA A 504 27.99 -33.44 8.05
N THR A 505 27.63 -33.20 6.78
CA THR A 505 27.33 -34.29 5.85
C THR A 505 28.55 -35.16 5.53
N LEU A 506 29.73 -34.55 5.35
CA LEU A 506 30.98 -35.30 5.16
C LEU A 506 31.31 -36.18 6.37
N ASP A 507 31.14 -35.64 7.58
CA ASP A 507 31.37 -36.38 8.83
C ASP A 507 30.37 -37.54 8.99
N GLU A 508 29.11 -37.37 8.56
CA GLU A 508 28.11 -38.44 8.54
C GLU A 508 28.41 -39.55 7.53
N VAL A 509 28.88 -39.20 6.32
CA VAL A 509 29.21 -40.17 5.26
C VAL A 509 30.55 -40.86 5.51
N SER A 510 31.44 -40.26 6.30
CA SER A 510 32.74 -40.83 6.67
C SER A 510 32.71 -41.83 7.84
N LYS A 511 31.55 -42.00 8.49
CA LYS A 511 31.27 -43.03 9.49
C LYS A 511 30.59 -44.23 8.85
#